data_AF-A0A957AVE2-F1
#
_entry.id   AF-A0A957AVE2-F1
#
_cell.length_a   1.000
_cell.length_b   1.000
_cell.length_c   1.000
_cell.angle_alpha   90.00
_cell.angle_beta   90.00
_cell.angle_gamma   90.00
#
_symmetry.space_group_name_H-M   'P 1'
#
loop_
_entity.id
_entity.type
_entity.pdbx_description
1 polymer ?
#
loop_
_entity_poly.entity_id
_entity_poly.type
_entity_poly.pdbx_seq_one_letter_code
_entity_poly.pdbx_strand_id
1 'polypeptide(L)'
;MIKIAASARFSFLFPADRVTTYEFYSDISRLVKYLQHIELDSVSADYQYRLYYNTVELGTYHIHVYCDVRLDLVPGYHTMRMVSIENLPPIETEVTINATKTRGYYSSEAFFTEEGDQTRVEYTLKMMAKPPRPKGMRFMPSKMVDKIANNITNNRMREIAEYFIESSVADFPNWLSEREKQQNLGG
;
A
#
# COMPACT_ATOMS: atom_id res chain seq x y z
N MET A 1 -17.29 -7.10 -15.40
CA MET A 1 -16.14 -6.60 -14.62
C MET A 1 -16.60 -5.38 -13.84
N ILE A 2 -16.19 -5.30 -12.59
CA ILE A 2 -16.31 -4.11 -11.75
C ILE A 2 -15.14 -3.20 -12.10
N LYS A 3 -15.35 -1.88 -12.11
CA LYS A 3 -14.27 -0.90 -12.33
C LYS A 3 -13.89 -0.24 -11.01
N ILE A 4 -12.68 -0.51 -10.54
CA ILE A 4 -12.10 0.15 -9.38
C ILE A 4 -11.06 1.16 -9.86
N ALA A 5 -11.20 2.40 -9.42
CA ALA A 5 -10.26 3.50 -9.62
C ALA A 5 -10.32 4.41 -8.38
N ALA A 6 -9.40 4.16 -7.45
CA ALA A 6 -9.33 4.85 -6.18
C ALA A 6 -8.02 5.64 -6.07
N SER A 7 -8.06 6.76 -5.37
CA SER A 7 -6.89 7.58 -5.10
C SER A 7 -7.05 8.30 -3.77
N ALA A 8 -5.96 8.41 -3.02
CA ALA A 8 -5.93 9.14 -1.76
C ALA A 8 -4.64 9.94 -1.64
N ARG A 9 -4.69 11.04 -0.88
CA ARG A 9 -3.52 11.86 -0.56
C ARG A 9 -3.49 12.11 0.94
N PHE A 10 -2.31 11.99 1.54
CA PHE A 10 -2.07 12.22 2.96
C PHE A 10 -0.89 13.14 3.14
N SER A 11 -0.90 13.93 4.21
CA SER A 11 0.23 14.74 4.65
C SER A 11 0.30 14.72 6.16
N PHE A 12 1.50 14.51 6.71
CA PHE A 12 1.75 14.52 8.15
C PHE A 12 3.19 14.93 8.44
N LEU A 13 3.46 15.22 9.71
CA LEU A 13 4.80 15.51 10.21
C LEU A 13 5.41 14.26 10.84
N PHE A 14 6.59 13.89 10.39
CA PHE A 14 7.39 12.82 10.97
C PHE A 14 8.46 13.40 11.90
N PRO A 15 8.67 12.82 13.09
CA PRO A 15 9.51 13.42 14.14
C PRO A 15 11.01 13.16 13.92
N ALA A 16 11.53 13.43 12.72
CA ALA A 16 12.94 13.32 12.38
C ALA A 16 13.31 14.25 11.22
N ASP A 17 14.61 14.49 11.04
CA ASP A 17 15.13 15.16 9.86
C ASP A 17 14.84 14.35 8.58
N ARG A 18 14.98 15.01 7.42
CA ARG A 18 14.58 14.45 6.13
C ARG A 18 15.38 13.21 5.73
N VAL A 19 16.67 13.16 6.06
CA VAL A 19 17.52 12.02 5.73
C VAL A 19 17.12 10.82 6.55
N THR A 20 16.99 11.00 7.87
CA THR A 20 16.55 9.94 8.78
C THR A 20 15.15 9.43 8.45
N THR A 21 14.23 10.33 8.11
CA THR A 21 12.87 9.98 7.67
C THR A 21 12.89 9.15 6.39
N TYR A 22 13.68 9.56 5.40
CA TYR A 22 13.82 8.84 4.14
C TYR A 22 14.41 7.43 4.34
N GLU A 23 15.44 7.31 5.19
CA GLU A 23 16.04 6.02 5.54
C GLU A 23 15.04 5.10 6.24
N PHE A 24 14.29 5.63 7.23
CA PHE A 24 13.24 4.88 7.91
C PHE A 24 12.18 4.36 6.94
N TYR A 25 11.70 5.22 6.04
CA TYR A 25 10.68 4.83 5.08
C TYR A 25 11.19 3.91 3.95
N SER A 26 12.50 3.85 3.71
CA SER A 26 13.09 2.95 2.71
C SER A 26 13.10 1.48 3.14
N ASP A 27 12.92 1.17 4.43
CA ASP A 27 12.82 -0.20 4.96
C ASP A 27 11.40 -0.77 4.80
N ILE A 28 11.03 -1.10 3.56
CA ILE A 28 9.70 -1.64 3.23
C ILE A 28 9.39 -2.95 3.96
N SER A 29 10.40 -3.80 4.17
CA SER A 29 10.24 -5.08 4.87
C SER A 29 9.78 -4.87 6.31
N ARG A 30 10.28 -3.84 7.00
CA ARG A 30 9.74 -3.43 8.30
C ARG A 30 8.34 -2.85 8.17
N LEU A 31 8.14 -1.95 7.22
CA LEU A 31 6.94 -1.13 7.15
C LEU A 31 5.67 -1.88 6.71
N VAL A 32 5.81 -2.97 5.96
CA VAL A 32 4.66 -3.77 5.53
C VAL A 32 3.83 -4.30 6.70
N LYS A 33 4.44 -4.49 7.88
CA LYS A 33 3.73 -4.93 9.09
C LYS A 33 2.67 -3.94 9.58
N TYR A 34 2.73 -2.69 9.11
CA TYR A 34 1.77 -1.64 9.44
C TYR A 34 0.66 -1.48 8.40
N LEU A 35 0.71 -2.23 7.30
CA LEU A 35 -0.33 -2.19 6.27
C LEU A 35 -1.41 -3.22 6.60
N GLN A 36 -2.51 -2.76 7.21
CA GLN A 36 -3.64 -3.65 7.52
C GLN A 36 -4.16 -4.32 6.26
N HIS A 37 -4.50 -5.62 6.38
CA HIS A 37 -5.03 -6.45 5.29
C HIS A 37 -4.10 -6.66 4.10
N ILE A 38 -2.87 -6.15 4.14
CA ILE A 38 -1.88 -6.28 3.08
C ILE A 38 -0.71 -7.09 3.61
N GLU A 39 -0.40 -8.17 2.90
CA GLU A 39 0.72 -9.04 3.18
C GLU A 39 1.76 -8.93 2.06
N LEU A 40 3.02 -9.17 2.41
CA LEU A 40 4.09 -9.35 1.45
C LEU A 40 4.12 -10.81 1.01
N ASP A 41 3.52 -11.11 -0.14
CA ASP A 41 3.43 -12.47 -0.68
C ASP A 41 4.78 -12.97 -1.20
N SER A 42 5.54 -12.09 -1.88
CA SER A 42 6.90 -12.39 -2.29
C SER A 42 7.77 -11.15 -2.47
N VAL A 43 9.08 -11.36 -2.32
CA VAL A 43 10.13 -10.39 -2.62
C VAL A 43 10.99 -10.98 -3.73
N SER A 44 11.20 -10.20 -4.78
CA SER A 44 12.09 -10.53 -5.89
C SER A 44 13.29 -9.58 -5.92
N ALA A 45 14.25 -9.85 -6.80
CA ALA A 45 15.36 -8.94 -7.03
C ALA A 45 14.88 -7.53 -7.44
N ASP A 46 15.77 -6.54 -7.33
CA ASP A 46 15.55 -5.17 -7.80
C ASP A 46 14.34 -4.46 -7.16
N TYR A 47 14.12 -4.68 -5.86
CA TYR A 47 13.04 -4.04 -5.09
C TYR A 47 11.64 -4.30 -5.69
N GLN A 48 11.44 -5.50 -6.21
CA GLN A 48 10.14 -5.94 -6.71
C GLN A 48 9.41 -6.75 -5.65
N TYR A 49 8.14 -6.42 -5.46
CA TYR A 49 7.31 -6.96 -4.40
C TYR A 49 5.97 -7.41 -4.97
N ARG A 50 5.47 -8.53 -4.46
CA ARG A 50 4.06 -8.90 -4.61
C ARG A 50 3.33 -8.59 -3.32
N LEU A 51 2.41 -7.65 -3.40
CA LEU A 51 1.50 -7.30 -2.32
C LEU A 51 0.21 -8.09 -2.48
N TYR A 52 -0.26 -8.69 -1.39
CA TYR A 52 -1.50 -9.43 -1.34
C TYR A 52 -2.47 -8.75 -0.38
N TYR A 53 -3.54 -8.19 -0.94
CA TYR A 53 -4.65 -7.63 -0.17
C TYR A 53 -5.73 -8.69 0.04
N ASN A 54 -6.10 -8.92 1.30
CA ASN A 54 -7.13 -9.86 1.70
C ASN A 54 -8.06 -9.27 2.76
N THR A 55 -9.34 -9.14 2.42
CA THR A 55 -10.35 -8.56 3.31
C THR A 55 -11.70 -9.27 3.13
N VAL A 56 -12.58 -9.06 4.10
CA VAL A 56 -14.01 -9.37 4.00
C VAL A 56 -14.79 -8.05 3.93
N GLU A 57 -15.50 -7.85 2.84
CA GLU A 57 -16.40 -6.71 2.62
C GLU A 57 -17.85 -7.15 2.62
N LEU A 58 -18.78 -6.20 2.82
CA LEU A 58 -20.23 -6.47 2.73
C LEU A 58 -20.66 -7.69 3.58
N GLY A 59 -20.05 -7.84 4.76
CA GLY A 59 -20.34 -8.87 5.76
C GLY A 59 -19.70 -10.24 5.49
N THR A 60 -19.71 -10.72 4.25
CA THR A 60 -19.26 -12.09 3.93
C THR A 60 -18.47 -12.21 2.63
N TYR A 61 -18.19 -11.10 1.95
CA TYR A 61 -17.59 -11.12 0.64
C TYR A 61 -16.07 -10.96 0.69
N HIS A 62 -15.36 -12.04 0.43
CA HIS A 62 -13.90 -12.08 0.42
C HIS A 62 -13.34 -11.46 -0.86
N ILE A 63 -12.38 -10.55 -0.69
CA ILE A 63 -11.69 -9.88 -1.79
C ILE A 63 -10.20 -10.19 -1.67
N HIS A 64 -9.68 -10.81 -2.73
CA HIS A 64 -8.27 -11.16 -2.88
C HIS A 64 -7.70 -10.35 -4.05
N VAL A 65 -6.75 -9.47 -3.77
CA VAL A 65 -6.11 -8.65 -4.82
C VAL A 65 -4.61 -8.77 -4.73
N TYR A 66 -3.99 -9.17 -5.83
CA TYR A 66 -2.55 -9.21 -5.96
C TYR A 66 -2.08 -7.99 -6.76
N CYS A 67 -1.13 -7.26 -6.21
CA CYS A 67 -0.46 -6.14 -6.86
C CYS A 67 1.04 -6.45 -6.94
N ASP A 68 1.57 -6.50 -8.16
CA ASP A 68 3.00 -6.62 -8.40
C ASP A 68 3.59 -5.22 -8.58
N VAL A 69 4.55 -4.82 -7.75
CA VAL A 69 5.08 -3.45 -7.69
C VAL A 69 6.60 -3.43 -7.64
N ARG A 70 7.21 -2.35 -8.14
CA ARG A 70 8.62 -2.04 -7.98
C ARG A 70 8.77 -0.77 -7.15
N LEU A 71 9.68 -0.77 -6.19
CA LEU A 71 10.07 0.42 -5.45
C LEU A 71 11.26 1.09 -6.13
N ASP A 72 11.05 2.33 -6.57
CA ASP A 72 12.06 3.24 -7.07
C ASP A 72 12.44 4.20 -5.94
N LEU A 73 13.66 4.04 -5.41
CA LEU A 73 14.28 4.93 -4.44
C LEU A 73 15.04 6.03 -5.18
N VAL A 74 14.74 7.30 -4.89
CA VAL A 74 15.40 8.43 -5.53
C VAL A 74 16.07 9.32 -4.47
N PRO A 75 17.27 8.94 -3.97
CA PRO A 75 17.89 9.57 -2.81
C PRO A 75 18.14 11.07 -2.99
N GLY A 76 18.63 11.49 -4.17
CA GLY A 76 18.93 12.90 -4.43
C GLY A 76 17.72 13.84 -4.36
N TYR A 77 16.50 13.29 -4.51
CA TYR A 77 15.25 14.04 -4.44
C TYR A 77 14.43 13.73 -3.19
N HIS A 78 14.94 12.89 -2.29
CA HIS A 78 14.20 12.36 -1.12
C HIS A 78 12.75 12.05 -1.52
N THR A 79 12.61 11.22 -2.54
CA THR A 79 11.33 10.78 -3.09
C THR A 79 11.36 9.26 -3.17
N MET A 80 10.25 8.63 -2.83
CA MET A 80 10.05 7.20 -3.06
C MET A 80 8.85 6.99 -3.96
N ARG A 81 8.95 6.03 -4.88
CA ARG A 81 7.83 5.68 -5.75
C ARG A 81 7.65 4.18 -5.78
N MET A 82 6.43 3.71 -5.53
CA MET A 82 6.03 2.36 -5.91
C MET A 82 5.26 2.43 -7.21
N VAL A 83 5.71 1.69 -8.20
CA VAL A 83 5.08 1.63 -9.52
C VAL A 83 4.60 0.22 -9.80
N SER A 84 3.43 0.11 -10.43
CA SER A 84 2.90 -1.18 -10.86
C SER A 84 3.82 -1.79 -11.91
N ILE A 85 4.10 -3.09 -11.80
CA ILE A 85 4.82 -3.84 -12.83
C ILE A 85 3.80 -4.28 -13.88
N GLU A 86 4.03 -3.85 -15.12
CA GLU A 86 3.17 -4.15 -16.26
C GLU A 86 3.61 -5.42 -17.00
N ASN A 87 2.75 -5.94 -17.89
CA ASN A 87 3.05 -7.07 -18.79
C ASN A 87 3.42 -8.40 -18.11
N LEU A 88 2.99 -8.59 -16.86
CA LEU A 88 3.15 -9.86 -16.16
C LEU A 88 2.15 -10.92 -16.66
N PRO A 89 2.46 -12.22 -16.50
CA PRO A 89 1.51 -13.30 -16.76
C PRO A 89 0.17 -13.04 -16.06
N PRO A 90 -0.98 -13.38 -16.70
CA PRO A 90 -2.28 -13.25 -16.07
C PRO A 90 -2.35 -14.00 -14.74
N ILE A 91 -2.97 -13.39 -13.73
CA ILE A 91 -3.33 -14.08 -12.49
C ILE A 91 -4.61 -14.85 -12.75
N GLU A 92 -4.65 -16.11 -12.31
CA GLU A 92 -5.87 -16.90 -12.32
C GLU A 92 -6.95 -16.19 -11.50
N THR A 93 -7.99 -15.78 -12.21
CA THR A 93 -9.09 -15.01 -11.65
C THR A 93 -10.16 -16.01 -11.19
N GLU A 94 -10.37 -16.08 -9.88
CA GLU A 94 -11.36 -16.98 -9.28
C GLU A 94 -12.60 -16.20 -8.84
N VAL A 95 -13.78 -16.75 -9.08
CA VAL A 95 -15.07 -16.15 -8.69
C VAL A 95 -15.98 -17.22 -8.11
N THR A 96 -16.24 -17.09 -6.82
CA THR A 96 -17.23 -17.92 -6.14
C THR A 96 -18.50 -17.10 -5.88
N ILE A 97 -19.40 -17.61 -5.04
CA ILE A 97 -20.57 -16.87 -4.58
C ILE A 97 -20.13 -15.71 -3.66
N ASN A 98 -19.10 -15.94 -2.85
CA ASN A 98 -18.68 -15.06 -1.76
C ASN A 98 -17.22 -14.60 -1.86
N ALA A 99 -16.50 -14.89 -2.95
CA ALA A 99 -15.11 -14.49 -3.11
C ALA A 99 -14.79 -14.07 -4.54
N THR A 100 -13.87 -13.13 -4.67
CA THR A 100 -13.19 -12.82 -5.94
C THR A 100 -11.70 -12.66 -5.73
N LYS A 101 -10.92 -13.27 -6.62
CA LYS A 101 -9.49 -13.09 -6.76
C LYS A 101 -9.17 -12.38 -8.06
N THR A 102 -8.33 -11.35 -8.01
CA THR A 102 -7.99 -10.56 -9.19
C THR A 102 -6.61 -9.90 -9.08
N ARG A 103 -6.13 -9.36 -10.21
CA ARG A 103 -4.97 -8.46 -10.24
C ARG A 103 -5.42 -7.01 -10.02
N GLY A 104 -4.67 -6.31 -9.18
CA GLY A 104 -4.71 -4.87 -9.02
C GLY A 104 -3.46 -4.21 -9.57
N TYR A 105 -3.55 -2.90 -9.76
CA TYR A 105 -2.49 -2.02 -10.22
C TYR A 105 -2.39 -0.90 -9.20
N TYR A 106 -1.40 -1.01 -8.33
CA TYR A 106 -1.12 -0.06 -7.27
C TYR A 106 0.06 0.82 -7.65
N SER A 107 -0.03 2.09 -7.31
CA SER A 107 1.12 2.97 -7.28
C SER A 107 1.04 3.96 -6.13
N SER A 108 2.21 4.37 -5.66
CA SER A 108 2.33 5.42 -4.66
C SER A 108 3.54 6.28 -4.89
N GLU A 109 3.44 7.55 -4.52
CA GLU A 109 4.59 8.45 -4.43
C GLU A 109 4.63 9.09 -3.04
N ALA A 110 5.83 9.18 -2.47
CA ALA A 110 6.11 9.82 -1.21
C ALA A 110 7.15 10.93 -1.42
N PHE A 111 6.84 12.13 -0.95
CA PHE A 111 7.75 13.28 -0.96
C PHE A 111 8.10 13.66 0.46
N PHE A 112 9.40 13.87 0.71
CA PHE A 112 9.93 14.25 2.02
C PHE A 112 10.48 15.67 1.96
N THR A 113 9.86 16.60 2.69
CA THR A 113 10.25 18.01 2.74
C THR A 113 10.71 18.38 4.14
N GLU A 114 11.82 19.10 4.25
CA GLU A 114 12.34 19.58 5.54
C GLU A 114 11.38 20.59 6.19
N GLU A 115 11.13 20.44 7.49
CA GLU A 115 10.31 21.34 8.29
C GLU A 115 10.91 21.49 9.70
N GLY A 116 11.98 22.28 9.79
CA GLY A 116 12.76 22.41 11.03
C GLY A 116 13.45 21.08 11.37
N ASP A 117 13.26 20.61 12.60
CA ASP A 117 13.78 19.31 13.07
C ASP A 117 12.85 18.13 12.70
N GLN A 118 11.83 18.39 11.89
CA GLN A 118 10.84 17.42 11.44
C GLN A 118 10.83 17.33 9.91
N THR A 119 10.10 16.33 9.41
CA THR A 119 9.91 16.14 7.97
C THR A 119 8.43 16.11 7.66
N ARG A 120 7.99 16.96 6.74
CA ARG A 120 6.67 16.82 6.12
C ARG A 120 6.72 15.70 5.10
N VAL A 121 5.91 14.69 5.34
CA VAL A 121 5.74 13.57 4.42
C VAL A 121 4.42 13.76 3.68
N GLU A 122 4.47 13.70 2.35
CA GLU A 122 3.28 13.73 1.50
C GLU A 122 3.17 12.45 0.68
N TYR A 123 2.08 11.70 0.88
CA TYR A 123 1.79 10.48 0.11
C TYR A 123 0.67 10.71 -0.88
N THR A 124 0.85 10.24 -2.10
CA THR A 124 -0.24 10.04 -3.05
C THR A 124 -0.32 8.56 -3.40
N LEU A 125 -1.50 7.97 -3.22
CA LEU A 125 -1.79 6.56 -3.49
C LEU A 125 -2.79 6.46 -4.63
N LYS A 126 -2.62 5.44 -5.49
CA LYS A 126 -3.56 5.11 -6.57
C LYS A 126 -3.73 3.60 -6.64
N MET A 127 -4.97 3.18 -6.84
CA MET A 127 -5.33 1.78 -7.02
C MET A 127 -6.32 1.62 -8.16
N MET A 128 -6.01 0.74 -9.10
CA MET A 128 -6.93 0.32 -10.15
C MET A 128 -7.08 -1.21 -10.12
N ALA A 129 -8.29 -1.69 -10.35
CA ALA A 129 -8.53 -3.11 -10.55
C ALA A 129 -9.78 -3.33 -11.39
N LYS A 130 -9.87 -4.50 -12.02
CA LYS A 130 -11.06 -4.93 -12.74
C LYS A 130 -11.54 -6.28 -12.24
N PRO A 131 -11.97 -6.41 -10.96
CA PRO A 131 -12.44 -7.70 -10.48
C PRO A 131 -13.65 -8.15 -11.31
N PRO A 132 -13.78 -9.45 -11.58
CA PRO A 132 -15.03 -9.99 -12.06
C PRO A 132 -16.15 -9.72 -11.05
N ARG A 133 -17.37 -9.73 -11.57
CA ARG A 133 -18.53 -9.48 -10.73
C ARG A 133 -18.89 -10.75 -9.99
N PRO A 134 -19.07 -10.71 -8.65
CA PRO A 134 -19.48 -11.90 -7.93
C PRO A 134 -20.87 -12.36 -8.37
N LYS A 135 -21.06 -13.69 -8.37
CA LYS A 135 -22.29 -14.32 -8.90
C LYS A 135 -23.55 -13.84 -8.18
N GLY A 136 -23.47 -13.62 -6.86
CA GLY A 136 -24.58 -13.11 -6.06
C GLY A 136 -25.04 -11.69 -6.44
N MET A 137 -24.17 -10.90 -7.08
CA MET A 137 -24.51 -9.54 -7.51
C MET A 137 -24.98 -9.47 -8.96
N ARG A 138 -25.11 -10.58 -9.70
CA ARG A 138 -25.31 -10.60 -11.17
C ARG A 138 -26.46 -9.71 -11.67
N PHE A 139 -27.52 -9.56 -10.88
CA PHE A 139 -28.73 -8.83 -11.27
C PHE A 139 -28.71 -7.31 -10.96
N MET A 140 -27.75 -6.80 -10.20
CA MET A 140 -27.73 -5.36 -9.91
C MET A 140 -27.27 -4.56 -11.16
N PRO A 141 -27.52 -3.25 -11.25
CA PRO A 141 -26.93 -2.42 -12.31
C PRO A 141 -25.41 -2.30 -12.15
N SER A 142 -24.63 -2.39 -13.25
CA SER A 142 -23.16 -2.34 -13.19
C SER A 142 -22.64 -1.04 -12.56
N LYS A 143 -23.24 0.11 -12.89
CA LYS A 143 -22.88 1.41 -12.31
C LYS A 143 -23.03 1.46 -10.79
N MET A 144 -24.02 0.74 -10.25
CA MET A 144 -24.24 0.67 -8.81
C MET A 144 -23.15 -0.17 -8.14
N VAL A 145 -22.77 -1.31 -8.72
CA VAL A 145 -21.68 -2.14 -8.19
C VAL A 145 -20.34 -1.42 -8.27
N ASP A 146 -20.06 -0.73 -9.38
CA ASP A 146 -18.87 0.10 -9.51
C ASP A 146 -18.83 1.16 -8.40
N LYS A 147 -19.94 1.85 -8.15
CA LYS A 147 -20.01 2.86 -7.07
C LYS A 147 -19.74 2.26 -5.69
N ILE A 148 -20.36 1.12 -5.37
CA ILE A 148 -20.15 0.42 -4.09
C ILE A 148 -18.69 0.01 -3.93
N ALA A 149 -18.12 -0.62 -4.96
CA ALA A 149 -16.73 -1.07 -4.94
C ALA A 149 -15.76 0.11 -4.74
N ASN A 150 -15.94 1.22 -5.47
CA ASN A 150 -15.08 2.40 -5.32
C ASN A 150 -15.23 3.03 -3.92
N ASN A 151 -16.44 3.11 -3.37
CA ASN A 151 -16.64 3.61 -2.02
C ASN A 151 -15.90 2.76 -0.98
N ILE A 152 -16.01 1.45 -1.07
CA ILE A 152 -15.29 0.51 -0.19
C ILE A 152 -13.78 0.68 -0.36
N THR A 153 -13.27 0.67 -1.60
CA THR A 153 -11.84 0.82 -1.86
C THR A 153 -11.29 2.15 -1.34
N ASN A 154 -12.00 3.26 -1.54
CA ASN A 154 -11.57 4.57 -1.03
C ASN A 154 -11.53 4.60 0.50
N ASN A 155 -12.53 4.03 1.17
CA ASN A 155 -12.55 3.95 2.63
C ASN A 155 -11.41 3.08 3.16
N ARG A 156 -11.21 1.87 2.60
CA ARG A 156 -10.12 0.98 2.99
C ARG A 156 -8.75 1.58 2.76
N MET A 157 -8.55 2.26 1.64
CA MET A 157 -7.28 2.96 1.37
C MET A 157 -6.99 4.03 2.42
N ARG A 158 -8.02 4.74 2.90
CA ARG A 158 -7.89 5.71 3.98
C ARG A 158 -7.57 5.05 5.32
N GLU A 159 -8.34 4.04 5.71
CA GLU A 159 -8.15 3.32 6.97
C GLU A 159 -6.73 2.71 7.06
N ILE A 160 -6.28 2.04 5.99
CA ILE A 160 -4.95 1.44 5.93
C ILE A 160 -3.86 2.52 6.02
N ALA A 161 -4.03 3.64 5.32
CA ALA A 161 -3.04 4.72 5.33
C ALA A 161 -2.97 5.43 6.69
N GLU A 162 -4.11 5.73 7.31
CA GLU A 162 -4.18 6.35 8.63
C GLU A 162 -3.50 5.47 9.68
N TYR A 163 -3.86 4.18 9.72
CA TYR A 163 -3.23 3.23 10.64
C TYR A 163 -1.73 3.06 10.36
N PHE A 164 -1.33 3.02 9.09
CA PHE A 164 0.08 2.97 8.69
C PHE A 164 0.87 4.17 9.21
N ILE A 165 0.32 5.38 9.05
CA ILE A 165 0.95 6.62 9.51
C ILE A 165 1.12 6.59 11.03
N GLU A 166 0.04 6.32 11.76
CA GLU A 166 0.06 6.27 13.22
C GLU A 166 1.05 5.23 13.74
N SER A 167 1.00 4.01 13.19
CA SER A 167 1.87 2.91 13.62
C SER A 167 3.33 3.13 13.27
N SER A 168 3.62 3.69 12.09
CA SER A 168 5.00 3.96 11.65
C SER A 168 5.65 5.08 12.47
N VAL A 169 4.91 6.14 12.79
CA VAL A 169 5.39 7.22 13.68
C VAL A 169 5.62 6.68 15.10
N ALA A 170 4.70 5.87 15.63
CA ALA A 170 4.81 5.31 16.97
C ALA A 170 6.01 4.35 17.13
N ASP A 171 6.39 3.64 16.06
CA ASP A 171 7.50 2.69 16.07
C ASP A 171 8.89 3.33 15.81
N PHE A 172 8.92 4.58 15.32
CA PHE A 172 10.17 5.26 15.00
C PHE A 172 11.21 5.26 16.15
N PRO A 173 10.85 5.50 17.43
CA PRO A 173 11.80 5.44 18.53
C PRO A 173 12.47 4.06 18.69
N ASN A 174 11.75 2.97 18.40
CA ASN A 174 12.32 1.62 18.46
C ASN A 174 13.34 1.41 17.34
N TRP A 175 13.02 1.88 16.13
CA TRP A 175 13.94 1.82 14.99
C TRP A 175 15.25 2.55 15.29
N LEU A 176 15.17 3.75 15.87
CA LEU A 176 16.36 4.50 16.29
C LEU A 176 17.21 3.71 17.28
N SER A 177 16.61 3.14 18.32
CA SER A 177 17.33 2.34 19.32
C SER A 177 18.01 1.11 18.72
N GLU A 178 17.36 0.43 17.76
CA GLU A 178 17.94 -0.71 17.06
C GLU A 178 19.15 -0.31 16.22
N ARG A 179 19.05 0.82 15.50
CA ARG A 179 20.13 1.38 14.69
C ARG A 179 21.35 1.76 15.54
N GLU A 180 21.14 2.45 16.65
CA GLU A 180 22.21 2.83 17.58
C GLU A 180 22.95 1.61 18.13
N LYS A 181 22.21 0.55 18.51
CA LYS A 181 22.79 -0.71 18.97
C LYS A 181 23.64 -1.38 17.89
N GLN A 182 23.19 -1.38 16.64
CA GLN A 182 23.94 -1.95 15.52
C GLN A 182 25.23 -1.17 15.25
N GLN A 183 25.20 0.15 15.38
CA GLN A 183 26.39 0.99 15.24
C GLN A 183 27.40 0.76 16.37
N ASN A 184 26.93 0.54 17.60
CA ASN A 184 27.79 0.27 18.76
C ASN A 184 28.40 -1.14 18.80
N LEU A 185 27.82 -2.11 18.06
CA LEU A 185 28.33 -3.48 17.97
C LEU A 185 29.27 -3.71 16.77
N GLY A 186 29.30 -2.76 15.82
CA GLY A 186 30.15 -2.81 14.62
C GLY A 186 31.34 -1.84 14.64
N GLY A 187 31.59 -1.16 15.77
CA GLY A 187 32.69 -0.21 15.97
C GLY A 187 33.83 -0.75 16.81
#